data_AF-A0A965TXM0-F1
#
_entry.id   AF-A0A965TXM0-F1
#
_cell.length_a   1.000
_cell.length_b   1.000
_cell.length_c   1.000
_cell.angle_alpha   90.00
_cell.angle_beta   90.00
_cell.angle_gamma   90.00
#
_symmetry.space_group_name_H-M   'P 1'
#
loop_
_entity.id
_entity.type
_entity.pdbx_description
1 polymer ?
#
loop_
_entity_poly.entity_id
_entity_poly.type
_entity_poly.pdbx_seq_one_letter_code
_entity_poly.pdbx_strand_id
1 'polypeptide(L)'
;ALEGVGIVKSSKHIENAKRFVDFLLTDAQPSIAIANIMYPANKNTPLPSEFEKIEEPVALLSLDHDIINTSRDTWIKEWVEVMSK
;
A
#
# COMPACT_ATOMS: atom_id res chain seq x y z
N ALA A 1 -6.00 -0.75 3.68
CA ALA A 1 -5.42 -1.97 3.07
C ALA A 1 -3.97 -1.68 2.73
N LEU A 2 -3.08 -2.69 2.79
CA LEU A 2 -1.73 -2.56 2.24
C LEU A 2 -1.78 -3.07 0.80
N GLU A 3 -1.49 -2.20 -0.16
CA GLU A 3 -1.44 -2.55 -1.58
C GLU A 3 0.00 -2.49 -2.08
N GLY A 4 0.37 -3.43 -2.95
CA GLY A 4 1.70 -3.51 -3.50
C GLY A 4 1.71 -4.32 -4.79
N VAL A 5 2.73 -4.08 -5.61
CA VAL A 5 2.96 -4.82 -6.86
C VAL A 5 4.33 -5.47 -6.81
N GLY A 6 4.41 -6.71 -7.31
CA GLY A 6 5.65 -7.46 -7.39
C GLY A 6 5.69 -8.29 -8.67
N ILE A 7 6.88 -8.43 -9.25
CA ILE A 7 7.10 -9.31 -10.41
C ILE A 7 7.36 -10.72 -9.89
N VAL A 8 6.53 -11.68 -10.31
CA VAL A 8 6.71 -13.07 -9.92
C VAL A 8 7.98 -13.66 -10.53
N LYS A 9 8.70 -14.47 -9.75
CA LYS A 9 9.99 -15.07 -10.14
C LYS A 9 9.93 -15.89 -11.43
N SER A 10 8.79 -16.49 -11.73
CA SER A 10 8.58 -17.35 -12.90
C SER A 10 8.10 -16.61 -14.16
N SER A 11 8.06 -15.26 -14.14
CA SER A 11 7.53 -14.50 -15.26
C SER A 11 8.35 -14.74 -16.53
N LYS A 12 7.63 -15.06 -17.62
CA LYS A 12 8.21 -15.24 -18.97
C LYS A 12 8.39 -13.91 -19.71
N HIS A 13 7.90 -12.80 -19.14
CA HIS A 13 7.87 -11.48 -19.76
C HIS A 13 8.38 -10.40 -18.81
N ILE A 14 9.59 -10.59 -18.26
CA ILE A 14 10.16 -9.73 -17.22
C ILE A 14 10.23 -8.25 -17.64
N GLU A 15 10.67 -7.96 -18.86
CA GLU A 15 10.81 -6.57 -19.32
C GLU A 15 9.46 -5.85 -19.46
N ASN A 16 8.42 -6.56 -19.92
CA ASN A 16 7.07 -6.00 -19.95
C ASN A 16 6.50 -5.83 -18.54
N ALA A 17 6.81 -6.75 -17.63
CA ALA A 17 6.39 -6.64 -16.23
C ALA A 17 7.04 -5.43 -15.54
N LYS A 18 8.33 -5.16 -15.79
CA LYS A 18 9.01 -3.95 -15.31
C LYS A 18 8.36 -2.68 -15.84
N ARG A 19 8.13 -2.61 -17.16
CA ARG A 19 7.43 -1.48 -17.80
C ARG A 19 6.04 -1.24 -17.21
N PHE A 20 5.32 -2.30 -16.88
CA PHE A 20 4.02 -2.19 -16.25
C PHE A 20 4.11 -1.71 -14.81
N VAL A 21 5.09 -2.18 -14.03
CA VAL A 21 5.38 -1.64 -12.69
C VAL A 21 5.76 -0.16 -12.76
N ASP A 22 6.60 0.24 -13.71
CA ASP A 22 6.97 1.64 -13.91
C ASP A 22 5.73 2.50 -14.19
N PHE A 23 4.86 2.06 -15.10
CA PHE A 23 3.58 2.71 -15.39
C PHE A 23 2.68 2.81 -14.14
N LEU A 24 2.60 1.75 -13.33
CA LEU A 24 1.82 1.75 -12.10
C LEU A 24 2.36 2.75 -11.07
N LEU A 25 3.68 2.94 -11.00
CA LEU A 25 4.35 3.84 -10.07
C LEU A 25 4.42 5.29 -10.57
N THR A 26 4.07 5.54 -11.84
CA THR A 26 4.01 6.89 -12.42
C THR A 26 2.59 7.23 -12.90
N ASP A 27 2.27 6.91 -14.14
CA ASP A 27 1.17 7.51 -14.89
C ASP A 27 -0.19 7.03 -14.36
N ALA A 28 -0.24 5.82 -13.78
CA ALA A 28 -1.45 5.26 -13.22
C ALA A 28 -1.80 5.79 -11.82
N GLN A 29 -0.84 6.44 -11.12
CA GLN A 29 -1.00 6.80 -9.71
C GLN A 29 -2.22 7.70 -9.44
N PRO A 30 -2.52 8.76 -10.23
CA PRO A 30 -3.73 9.56 -10.01
C PRO A 30 -5.02 8.75 -10.14
N SER A 31 -5.08 7.85 -11.13
CA SER A 31 -6.26 7.00 -11.35
C SER A 31 -6.46 5.99 -10.22
N ILE A 32 -5.37 5.37 -9.74
CA ILE A 32 -5.40 4.45 -8.60
C ILE A 32 -5.86 5.19 -7.34
N ALA A 33 -5.34 6.39 -7.11
CA ALA A 33 -5.65 7.19 -5.93
C ALA A 33 -7.15 7.49 -5.82
N ILE A 34 -7.79 7.90 -6.92
CA ILE A 34 -9.23 8.18 -6.97
C ILE A 34 -10.04 6.89 -6.85
N ALA A 35 -9.67 5.85 -7.63
CA ALA A 35 -10.45 4.61 -7.70
C ALA A 35 -10.47 3.85 -6.36
N ASN A 36 -9.36 3.86 -5.62
CA ASN A 36 -9.23 3.14 -4.36
C ASN A 36 -9.37 4.04 -3.13
N ILE A 37 -9.60 5.35 -3.31
CA ILE A 37 -9.68 6.36 -2.25
C ILE A 37 -8.42 6.29 -1.35
N MET A 38 -7.25 6.39 -1.99
CA MET A 38 -5.94 6.29 -1.32
C MET A 38 -4.96 7.34 -1.82
N TYR A 39 -4.01 7.73 -0.97
CA TYR A 39 -2.92 8.59 -1.40
C TYR A 39 -1.98 7.85 -2.37
N PRO A 40 -1.43 8.55 -3.39
CA PRO A 40 -0.41 7.99 -4.27
C PRO A 40 0.79 7.45 -3.48
N ALA A 41 1.29 6.27 -3.87
CA ALA A 41 2.53 5.70 -3.34
C ALA A 41 3.75 6.52 -3.78
N ASN A 42 3.70 7.12 -4.97
CA ASN A 42 4.74 8.04 -5.45
C ASN A 42 4.40 9.49 -5.02
N LYS A 43 5.20 10.03 -4.09
CA LYS A 43 5.04 11.37 -3.51
C LYS A 43 5.15 12.53 -4.52
N ASN A 44 5.73 12.28 -5.69
CA ASN A 44 5.83 13.29 -6.75
C ASN A 44 4.59 13.34 -7.66
N THR A 45 3.63 12.44 -7.45
CA THR A 45 2.36 12.43 -8.20
C THR A 45 1.55 13.65 -7.80
N PRO A 46 1.12 14.51 -8.74
CA PRO A 46 0.18 15.59 -8.44
C PRO A 46 -1.09 15.01 -7.82
N LEU A 47 -1.46 15.53 -6.65
CA LEU A 47 -2.63 15.04 -5.95
C LEU A 47 -3.90 15.49 -6.69
N PRO A 48 -4.85 14.58 -7.00
CA PRO A 48 -6.11 14.96 -7.62
C PRO A 48 -6.91 15.95 -6.75
N SER A 49 -7.66 16.85 -7.39
CA SER A 49 -8.44 17.90 -6.72
C SER A 49 -9.46 17.37 -5.70
N GLU A 50 -9.89 16.13 -5.86
CA GLU A 50 -10.79 15.42 -4.97
C GLU A 50 -10.23 15.29 -3.55
N PHE A 51 -8.90 15.26 -3.40
CA PHE A 51 -8.23 15.17 -2.10
C PHE A 51 -8.19 16.48 -1.33
N GLU A 52 -8.46 17.63 -1.95
CA GLU A 52 -8.51 18.93 -1.25
C GLU A 52 -9.59 18.95 -0.15
N LYS A 53 -10.55 18.04 -0.22
CA LYS A 53 -11.65 17.89 0.75
C LYS A 53 -11.33 16.92 1.88
N ILE A 54 -10.19 16.25 1.84
CA ILE A 54 -9.79 15.24 2.82
C ILE A 54 -8.89 15.92 3.85
N GLU A 55 -9.31 15.89 5.12
CA GLU A 55 -8.45 16.36 6.20
C GLU A 55 -7.31 15.36 6.45
N GLU A 56 -6.07 15.86 6.46
CA GLU A 56 -4.91 15.04 6.79
C GLU A 56 -4.82 14.82 8.31
N PRO A 57 -4.46 13.61 8.75
CA PRO A 57 -4.27 13.33 10.17
C PRO A 57 -3.06 14.09 10.72
N VAL A 58 -3.20 14.65 11.93
CA VAL A 58 -2.13 15.39 12.62
C VAL A 58 -0.90 14.52 12.93
N ALA A 59 -1.11 13.22 13.06
CA ALA A 59 -0.04 12.25 13.29
C ALA A 59 -0.26 10.97 12.49
N LEU A 60 0.81 10.50 11.85
CA LEU A 60 0.85 9.18 11.23
C LEU A 60 1.54 8.22 12.19
N LEU A 61 0.81 7.20 12.63
CA LEU A 61 1.37 6.11 13.41
C LEU A 61 1.94 5.06 12.45
N SER A 62 3.22 4.74 12.61
CA SER A 62 3.88 3.67 11.90
C SER A 62 4.68 2.83 12.89
N LEU A 63 4.66 1.52 12.70
CA LEU A 63 5.55 0.59 13.37
C LEU A 63 6.66 0.17 12.41
N ASP A 64 7.82 -0.19 12.95
CA ASP A 64 8.88 -0.81 12.14
C ASP A 64 8.35 -2.11 11.52
N HIS A 65 8.65 -2.31 10.23
CA HIS A 65 8.23 -3.49 9.50
C HIS A 65 8.80 -4.78 10.09
N ASP A 66 10.02 -4.75 10.64
CA ASP A 66 10.62 -5.93 11.26
C ASP A 66 9.86 -6.33 12.53
N ILE A 67 9.44 -5.34 13.33
CA ILE A 67 8.62 -5.58 14.53
C ILE A 67 7.28 -6.22 14.12
N ILE A 68 6.63 -5.68 13.07
CA ILE A 68 5.38 -6.26 12.56
C ILE A 68 5.64 -7.70 12.11
N ASN A 69 6.70 -7.94 11.33
CA ASN A 69 6.99 -9.24 10.75
C ASN A 69 7.27 -10.32 11.81
N THR A 70 7.97 -9.97 12.91
CA THR A 70 8.28 -10.93 13.98
C THR A 70 7.13 -11.12 14.96
N SER A 71 6.24 -10.13 15.11
CA SER A 71 5.27 -10.11 16.22
C SER A 71 3.82 -10.32 15.79
N ARG A 72 3.49 -10.10 14.51
CA ARG A 72 2.11 -10.15 13.99
C ARG A 72 1.41 -11.46 14.31
N ASP A 73 2.08 -12.59 14.11
CA ASP A 73 1.45 -13.90 14.29
C ASP A 73 1.08 -14.14 15.77
N THR A 74 1.93 -13.68 16.70
CA THR A 74 1.65 -13.69 18.14
C THR A 74 0.46 -12.80 18.46
N TRP A 75 0.44 -11.55 17.98
CA TRP A 75 -0.66 -10.61 18.24
C TRP A 75 -2.00 -11.11 17.73
N ILE A 76 -2.03 -11.70 16.52
CA ILE A 76 -3.26 -12.29 15.97
C ILE A 76 -3.74 -13.43 16.86
N LYS A 77 -2.84 -14.31 17.29
CA LYS A 77 -3.18 -15.42 18.20
C LYS A 77 -3.78 -14.92 19.51
N GLU A 78 -3.10 -13.97 20.17
CA GLU A 78 -3.55 -13.41 21.44
C GLU A 78 -4.92 -12.72 21.31
N TRP A 79 -5.13 -11.96 20.22
CA TRP A 79 -6.41 -11.33 19.95
C TRP A 79 -7.53 -12.36 19.79
N VAL A 80 -7.31 -13.44 19.03
CA VAL A 80 -8.30 -14.51 18.85
C VAL A 80 -8.62 -15.19 20.19
N GLU A 81 -7.62 -15.48 21.02
CA GLU A 81 -7.80 -16.13 22.33
C GLU A 81 -8.61 -15.28 23.31
N VAL A 82 -8.47 -13.96 23.25
CA VAL A 82 -9.23 -13.01 24.09
C VAL A 82 -10.67 -12.83 23.57
N MET A 83 -10.85 -12.71 22.25
CA MET A 83 -12.13 -12.33 21.65
C MET A 83 -13.07 -13.52 21.36
N SER A 84 -12.56 -14.75 21.35
CA SER A 84 -13.36 -15.96 21.02
C SER A 84 -13.93 -16.67 22.27
N LYS A 85 -13.85 -16.03 23.43
CA LYS A 85 -14.50 -16.47 24.68
C LYS A 85 -15.79 -15.70 24.90
#